data_AF-A0A920VB47-F1
#
_entry.id   AF-A0A920VB47-F1
#
_cell.length_a   1.000
_cell.length_b   1.000
_cell.length_c   1.000
_cell.angle_alpha   90.00
_cell.angle_beta   90.00
_cell.angle_gamma   90.00
#
_symmetry.space_group_name_H-M   'P 1'
#
loop_
_entity.id
_entity.type
_entity.pdbx_description
1 polymer ?
#
loop_
_entity_poly.entity_id
_entity_poly.type
_entity_poly.pdbx_seq_one_letter_code
_entity_poly.pdbx_strand_id
1 'polypeptide(L)' 'MNLKELESTIRSRVGAIFDELPRGETFNWVDKVSIELTTQMLATLFDFPFEERRRLTRWVGCRDR' A
#
# COMPACT_ATOMS: atom_id res chain seq x y z
N MET A 1 -2.14 9.74 17.59
CA MET A 1 -1.61 9.51 16.22
C MET A 1 -1.16 10.86 15.67
N ASN A 2 0.14 11.13 15.58
CA ASN A 2 0.63 12.39 15.00
C ASN A 2 0.63 12.27 13.48
N LEU A 3 -0.19 13.07 12.80
CA LEU A 3 -0.27 13.11 11.33
C LEU A 3 1.11 13.31 10.65
N LYS A 4 2.03 14.00 11.33
CA LYS A 4 3.42 14.20 10.89
C LYS A 4 4.26 12.92 10.80
N GLU A 5 4.04 11.96 11.70
CA GLU A 5 4.78 10.69 11.69
C GLU A 5 4.35 9.81 10.49
N LEU A 6 3.05 9.83 10.19
CA LEU A 6 2.49 9.16 9.02
C LEU A 6 2.96 9.81 7.72
N GLU A 7 2.97 11.15 7.65
CA GLU A 7 3.47 11.89 6.49
C GLU A 7 4.96 11.61 6.23
N SER A 8 5.78 11.61 7.28
CA SER A 8 7.22 11.30 7.17
C SER A 8 7.45 9.91 6.62
N THR A 9 6.70 8.91 7.12
CA THR A 9 6.76 7.52 6.66
C THR A 9 6.34 7.39 5.19
N ILE A 10 5.24 8.04 4.80
CA ILE A 10 4.76 8.05 3.41
C ILE A 10 5.81 8.68 2.49
N ARG A 11 6.39 9.83 2.88
CA ARG A 11 7.40 10.55 2.10
C ARG A 11 8.66 9.71 1.89
N SER A 12 9.14 9.03 2.93
CA SER A 12 10.30 8.15 2.83
C SER A 12 10.06 6.97 1.89
N ARG A 13 8.87 6.35 1.94
CA ARG A 13 8.52 5.23 1.05
C ARG A 13 8.31 5.65 -0.40
N VAL A 14 7.67 6.80 -0.63
CA VAL A 14 7.57 7.39 -1.98
C VAL A 14 8.97 7.60 -2.56
N GLY A 15 9.90 8.14 -1.77
CA GLY A 15 11.30 8.31 -2.19
C GLY A 15 11.94 7.00 -2.63
N ALA A 16 11.77 5.92 -1.84
CA ALA A 16 12.30 4.60 -2.18
C ALA A 16 11.72 4.04 -3.49
N ILE A 17 10.40 4.13 -3.70
CA ILE A 17 9.76 3.67 -4.96
C ILE A 17 10.33 4.41 -6.16
N PHE A 18 10.53 5.72 -6.03
CA PHE A 18 11.08 6.54 -7.11
C PHE A 18 12.55 6.20 -7.41
N ASP A 19 13.32 5.77 -6.42
CA ASP A 19 14.70 5.31 -6.62
C ASP A 19 14.78 3.93 -7.29
N GLU A 20 13.77 3.09 -7.09
CA GLU A 20 13.65 1.76 -7.71
C GLU A 20 13.09 1.81 -9.15
N LEU A 21 12.70 2.99 -9.66
CA LEU A 21 12.18 3.10 -11.02
C LEU A 21 13.27 2.81 -12.06
N PRO A 22 12.96 1.99 -13.08
CA PRO A 22 13.93 1.67 -14.12
C PRO A 22 14.26 2.92 -14.95
N ARG A 23 15.54 3.29 -14.94
CA ARG A 23 16.05 4.46 -15.67
C ARG A 23 16.47 4.03 -17.07
N GLY A 24 15.76 4.53 -18.09
CA GLY A 24 16.06 4.24 -19.51
C GLY A 24 15.19 3.15 -20.15
N GLU A 25 14.21 2.60 -19.42
CA GLU A 25 13.26 1.63 -19.95
C GLU A 25 11.81 2.12 -19.82
N THR A 26 10.93 1.61 -20.68
CA THR A 26 9.50 1.87 -20.55
C THR A 26 8.92 0.97 -19.47
N PHE A 27 8.18 1.57 -18.53
CA PHE A 27 7.50 0.84 -17.48
C PHE A 27 6.08 1.36 -17.30
N ASN A 28 5.23 0.53 -16.70
CA ASN A 28 3.86 0.93 -16.40
C ASN A 28 3.82 1.76 -15.12
N TRP A 29 3.60 3.06 -15.27
CA TRP A 29 3.49 4.01 -14.16
C TRP A 29 2.34 3.67 -13.19
N VAL A 30 1.20 3.25 -13.72
CA VAL A 30 0.02 2.93 -12.91
C VAL A 30 0.34 1.77 -11.97
N ASP A 31 1.00 0.74 -12.51
CA ASP A 31 1.37 -0.46 -11.77
C ASP A 31 2.48 -0.19 -10.74
N LYS A 32 3.56 0.50 -11.16
CA LYS A 32 4.76 0.72 -10.33
C LYS A 32 4.60 1.83 -9.28
N VAL A 33 3.75 2.82 -9.54
CA VAL A 33 3.66 4.02 -8.69
C VAL A 33 2.27 4.18 -8.09
N SER A 34 1.22 4.20 -8.90
CA SER A 34 -0.14 4.49 -8.39
C SER A 34 -0.68 3.38 -7.47
N ILE A 35 -0.55 2.11 -7.86
CA ILE A 35 -1.04 0.98 -7.05
C ILE A 35 -0.27 0.87 -5.73
N GLU A 36 1.06 0.98 -5.77
CA GLU A 36 1.92 0.86 -4.59
C GLU A 36 1.69 1.99 -3.59
N LEU A 37 1.67 3.25 -4.06
CA LEU A 37 1.42 4.40 -3.19
C LEU A 37 0.05 4.34 -2.54
N THR A 38 -1.01 4.07 -3.32
CA THR A 38 -2.37 3.99 -2.78
C THR A 38 -2.51 2.80 -1.83
N THR A 39 -1.91 1.64 -2.12
CA THR A 39 -1.93 0.48 -1.23
C THR A 39 -1.26 0.79 0.12
N GLN A 40 -0.12 1.46 0.11
CA GLN A 40 0.61 1.80 1.34
C GLN A 40 -0.10 2.88 2.15
N MET A 41 -0.71 3.87 1.50
CA MET A 41 -1.54 4.86 2.18
C MET A 41 -2.79 4.24 2.79
N LEU A 42 -3.49 3.36 2.06
CA LEU A 42 -4.65 2.64 2.60
C LEU A 42 -4.26 1.74 3.78
N ALA A 43 -3.16 0.98 3.68
CA ALA A 43 -2.69 0.15 4.79
C ALA A 43 -2.41 0.96 6.06
N THR A 44 -1.87 2.16 5.90
CA THR A 44 -1.56 3.09 7.00
C THR A 44 -2.83 3.74 7.58
N LEU A 45 -3.78 4.13 6.73
CA LEU A 45 -5.04 4.76 7.16
C LEU A 45 -5.99 3.79 7.86
N PHE A 46 -5.99 2.51 7.44
CA PHE A 46 -6.87 1.48 7.98
C PHE A 46 -6.23 0.63 9.08
N ASP A 47 -4.99 0.94 9.49
CA ASP A 47 -4.17 0.13 10.43
C ASP A 47 -4.22 -1.37 10.07
N PHE A 48 -4.27 -1.67 8.78
CA PHE A 48 -4.60 -3.00 8.29
C PHE A 48 -3.30 -3.80 8.12
N PRO A 49 -3.12 -4.95 8.80
CA PRO A 49 -1.96 -5.78 8.58
C PRO A 49 -1.96 -6.26 7.14
N PHE A 50 -0.87 -6.02 6.41
CA PHE A 50 -0.71 -6.48 5.02
C PHE A 50 -0.90 -8.01 4.89
N GLU A 51 -0.61 -8.73 5.97
CA GLU A 51 -0.79 -10.18 6.11
C GLU A 51 -2.26 -10.63 6.20
N GLU A 52 -3.21 -9.72 6.46
CA GLU A 52 -4.62 -10.06 6.67
C GLU A 52 -5.47 -10.05 5.39
N ARG A 53 -4.89 -9.72 4.23
CA ARG A 53 -5.57 -9.83 2.92
C ARG A 53 -6.16 -11.22 2.67
N ARG A 54 -5.57 -12.28 3.24
CA ARG A 54 -6.06 -13.67 3.11
C ARG A 54 -7.21 -14.05 4.05
N ARG A 55 -7.54 -13.23 5.08
CA ARG A 55 -8.64 -13.54 6.01
C ARG A 55 -10.00 -13.02 5.53
N LEU A 56 -10.02 -12.04 4.63
CA LEU A 56 -11.28 -11.50 4.07
C LEU A 56 -12.07 -12.54 3.26
N THR A 57 -11.41 -13.54 2.67
CA THR A 57 -12.10 -14.64 1.96
C THR A 57 -12.86 -15.59 2.90
N ARG A 58 -12.59 -15.57 4.21
CA ARG A 58 -13.31 -16.42 5.19
C ARG A 58 -14.50 -15.72 5.85
N TRP A 59 -14.55 -14.38 5.83
CA TRP A 59 -15.57 -13.63 6.59
C TRP A 59 -16.86 -13.32 5.80
N VAL A 60 -16.79 -13.20 4.47
CA VAL A 60 -18.00 -12.92 3.64
C VAL A 60 -18.69 -14.18 3.11
N GLY A 61 -18.06 -15.35 3.22
CA GLY A 61 -18.59 -16.62 2.75
C GLY A 61 -18.74 -17.61 3.91
N CYS A 62 -19.96 -17.71 4.45
CA CYS A 62 -20.40 -18.73 5.40
C CYS A 62 -20.03 -18.49 6.88
N ARG A 63 -20.91 -17.75 7.57
CA ARG A 63 -21.51 -18.31 8.78
C ARG A 63 -23.03 -18.14 8.70
N ASP A 64 -23.66 -19.22 8.26
CA ASP A 64 -25.00 -19.62 8.60
C ASP A 64 -25.20 -19.49 10.13
N ARG A 65 -25.93 -18.44 10.55
CA ARG A 65 -27.07 -18.47 11.48
C ARG A 65 -27.59 -17.06 11.71
#